data_AF-W4RMK0-F1
#
_entry.id   AF-W4RMK0-F1
#
_cell.length_a   1.000
_cell.length_b   1.000
_cell.length_c   1.000
_cell.angle_alpha   90.00
_cell.angle_beta   90.00
_cell.angle_gamma   90.00
#
_symmetry.space_group_name_H-M   'P 1'
#
loop_
_entity.id
_entity.type
_entity.pdbx_description
1 polymer ?
#
loop_
_entity_poly.entity_id
_entity_poly.type
_entity_poly.pdbx_seq_one_letter_code
_entity_poly.pdbx_strand_id
1 'polypeptide(L)'
;MNSYLTVKDLLQRKHFENIEVIAGKEGLSRLVKWVHVVDVTKIRNLLNGNELILSTGLAWKEDKAMFLSVVEQLIESQASGLCIEIGTYTTFLPEEIIELANEQQFPIILF
;
A
#
# COMPACT_ATOMS: atom_id res chain seq x y z
N MET A 1 8.93 25.97 -5.86
CA MET A 1 7.83 25.09 -6.32
C MET A 1 7.89 23.83 -5.49
N ASN A 2 6.89 23.55 -4.66
CA ASN A 2 6.81 22.25 -3.98
C ASN A 2 6.34 21.24 -5.03
N SER A 3 7.26 20.50 -5.64
CA SER A 3 6.90 19.38 -6.50
C SER A 3 6.47 18.22 -5.62
N TYR A 4 5.19 17.90 -5.62
CA TYR A 4 4.66 16.70 -4.98
C TYR A 4 4.95 15.50 -5.90
N LEU A 5 5.43 14.40 -5.33
CA LEU A 5 5.58 13.13 -6.04
C LEU A 5 4.24 12.40 -6.04
N THR A 6 3.94 11.68 -7.10
CA THR A 6 2.87 10.69 -7.14
C THR A 6 3.43 9.28 -6.99
N VAL A 7 2.56 8.29 -6.73
CA VAL A 7 2.96 6.87 -6.79
C VAL A 7 3.53 6.55 -8.18
N LYS A 8 2.92 7.07 -9.24
CA LYS A 8 3.41 6.92 -10.63
C LYS A 8 4.84 7.44 -10.80
N ASP A 9 5.15 8.63 -10.25
CA ASP A 9 6.49 9.22 -10.37
C ASP A 9 7.55 8.39 -9.66
N LEU A 10 7.19 7.68 -8.58
CA LEU A 10 8.08 6.76 -7.88
C LEU A 10 8.33 5.50 -8.73
N LEU A 11 7.27 4.89 -9.23
CA LEU A 11 7.35 3.64 -10.02
C LEU A 11 8.07 3.82 -11.37
N GLN A 12 8.16 5.04 -11.90
CA GLN A 12 8.93 5.34 -13.11
C GLN A 12 10.45 5.43 -12.88
N ARG A 13 10.93 5.37 -11.62
CA ARG A 13 12.37 5.40 -11.34
C ARG A 13 12.99 4.04 -11.62
N LYS A 14 14.23 4.03 -12.10
CA LYS A 14 15.00 2.80 -12.42
C LYS A 14 15.04 1.75 -11.30
N HIS A 15 14.97 2.18 -10.05
CA HIS A 15 14.97 1.29 -8.89
C HIS A 15 13.68 0.46 -8.75
N PHE A 16 12.62 0.80 -9.50
CA PHE A 16 11.30 0.17 -9.46
C PHE A 16 10.99 -0.65 -10.73
N GLU A 17 11.96 -0.90 -11.60
CA GLU A 17 11.75 -1.60 -12.89
C GLU A 17 11.16 -3.02 -12.75
N ASN A 18 11.34 -3.67 -11.59
CA ASN A 18 10.86 -5.02 -11.31
C ASN A 18 9.72 -5.07 -10.28
N ILE A 19 9.08 -3.94 -10.02
CA ILE A 19 8.02 -3.82 -9.00
C ILE A 19 6.66 -4.02 -9.65
N GLU A 20 5.79 -4.78 -9.00
CA GLU A 20 4.46 -5.11 -9.53
C GLU A 20 3.36 -4.34 -8.78
N VAL A 21 2.49 -3.66 -9.53
CA VAL A 21 1.23 -3.12 -8.98
C VAL A 21 0.13 -4.16 -9.19
N ILE A 22 -0.32 -4.80 -8.12
CA ILE A 22 -1.29 -5.89 -8.17
C ILE A 22 -2.74 -5.45 -8.06
N ALA A 23 -2.99 -4.27 -7.46
CA ALA A 23 -4.33 -3.71 -7.32
C ALA A 23 -4.28 -2.17 -7.31
N GLY A 24 -5.42 -1.53 -7.57
CA GLY A 24 -5.60 -0.09 -7.46
C GLY A 24 -4.82 0.74 -8.49
N LYS A 25 -4.57 0.22 -9.70
CA LYS A 25 -3.78 0.88 -10.76
C LYS A 25 -4.30 2.26 -11.16
N GLU A 26 -5.61 2.50 -11.06
CA GLU A 26 -6.21 3.80 -11.33
C GLU A 26 -5.86 4.87 -10.27
N GLY A 27 -5.33 4.44 -9.11
CA GLY A 27 -4.90 5.29 -8.01
C GLY A 27 -3.47 5.81 -8.09
N LEU A 28 -2.72 5.54 -9.17
CA LEU A 28 -1.29 5.89 -9.24
C LEU A 28 -1.00 7.40 -9.23
N SER A 29 -2.02 8.24 -9.43
CA SER A 29 -1.93 9.70 -9.32
C SER A 29 -1.96 10.22 -7.87
N ARG A 30 -2.19 9.35 -6.88
CA ARG A 30 -2.17 9.73 -5.45
C ARG A 30 -0.82 10.34 -5.08
N LEU A 31 -0.87 11.45 -4.34
CA LEU A 31 0.31 12.17 -3.88
C LEU A 31 1.02 11.37 -2.80
N VAL A 32 2.36 11.40 -2.81
CA VAL A 32 3.23 10.81 -1.80
C VAL A 32 4.02 11.93 -1.16
N LYS A 33 3.78 12.15 0.13
CA LYS A 33 4.48 13.14 0.95
C LYS A 33 5.73 12.54 1.59
N TRP A 34 5.64 11.30 2.07
CA TRP A 34 6.73 10.56 2.70
C TRP A 34 6.40 9.06 2.76
N VAL A 35 7.38 8.24 3.18
CA VAL A 35 7.22 6.78 3.33
C VAL A 35 7.17 6.43 4.81
N HIS A 36 6.19 5.62 5.22
CA HIS A 36 6.06 5.15 6.61
C HIS A 36 6.21 3.63 6.67
N VAL A 37 7.20 3.14 7.42
CA VAL A 37 7.43 1.71 7.64
C VAL A 37 6.63 1.26 8.85
N VAL A 38 5.65 0.36 8.67
CA VAL A 38 4.76 -0.08 9.75
C VAL A 38 4.37 -1.55 9.59
N ASP A 39 4.46 -2.30 10.70
CA ASP A 39 3.95 -3.67 10.84
C ASP A 39 3.11 -3.77 12.13
N VAL A 40 2.01 -3.00 12.19
CA VAL A 40 1.04 -3.05 13.30
C VAL A 40 -0.39 -3.08 12.76
N THR A 41 -1.32 -3.58 13.57
CA THR A 41 -2.72 -3.83 13.15
C THR A 41 -3.67 -2.66 13.42
N LYS A 42 -3.27 -1.72 14.29
CA LYS A 42 -4.03 -0.50 14.62
C LYS A 42 -3.25 0.73 14.15
N ILE A 43 -3.45 1.10 12.88
CA ILE A 43 -2.59 2.09 12.22
C ILE A 43 -3.22 3.48 12.10
N ARG A 44 -4.55 3.59 12.23
CA ARG A 44 -5.31 4.83 11.99
C ARG A 44 -4.76 6.07 12.71
N ASN A 45 -4.33 5.93 13.97
CA ASN A 45 -3.81 7.04 14.77
C ASN A 45 -2.33 7.39 14.48
N LEU A 46 -1.69 6.67 13.56
CA LEU A 46 -0.29 6.85 13.18
C LEU A 46 -0.14 7.51 11.80
N LEU A 47 -1.25 7.84 11.14
CA LEU A 47 -1.29 8.33 9.75
C LEU A 47 -1.86 9.75 9.67
N ASN A 48 -1.35 10.53 8.73
CA ASN A 48 -1.73 11.93 8.48
C ASN A 48 -2.16 12.17 7.02
N GLY A 49 -2.22 11.12 6.21
CA GLY A 49 -2.57 11.17 4.79
C GLY A 49 -1.36 11.38 3.88
N ASN A 50 -1.47 10.84 2.67
CA ASN A 50 -0.43 10.86 1.63
C ASN A 50 0.88 10.16 2.04
N GLU A 51 0.83 9.21 2.99
CA GLU A 51 1.90 8.25 3.24
C GLU A 51 1.88 7.11 2.23
N LEU A 52 3.05 6.79 1.67
CA LEU A 52 3.24 5.46 1.08
C LEU A 52 3.68 4.50 2.19
N ILE A 53 2.89 3.46 2.44
CA ILE A 53 3.15 2.52 3.53
C ILE A 53 4.09 1.42 3.05
N LEU A 54 5.09 1.08 3.85
CA LEU A 54 5.98 -0.05 3.63
C LEU A 54 5.79 -1.06 4.76
N SER A 55 5.54 -2.31 4.42
CA SER A 55 5.26 -3.36 5.40
C SER A 55 5.82 -4.71 4.95
N THR A 56 6.18 -5.55 5.92
CA THR A 56 6.53 -6.97 5.68
C THR A 56 5.28 -7.87 5.64
N GLY A 57 4.12 -7.35 6.06
CA GLY A 57 2.85 -8.08 6.16
C GLY A 57 2.78 -9.07 7.32
N LEU A 58 3.83 -9.20 8.14
CA LEU A 58 3.92 -10.21 9.20
C LEU A 58 2.82 -10.08 10.25
N ALA A 59 2.36 -8.85 10.53
CA ALA A 59 1.37 -8.58 11.57
C ALA A 59 -0.06 -9.07 11.25
N TRP A 60 -0.36 -9.38 9.98
CA TRP A 60 -1.68 -9.84 9.52
C TRP A 60 -1.62 -11.05 8.58
N LYS A 61 -0.44 -11.65 8.44
CA LYS A 61 -0.13 -12.86 7.65
C LYS A 61 -1.20 -13.96 7.75
N GLU A 62 -1.61 -14.31 8.96
CA GLU A 62 -2.44 -15.49 9.23
C GLU A 62 -3.93 -15.17 9.34
N ASP A 63 -4.28 -13.88 9.27
CA ASP A 63 -5.64 -13.40 9.49
C ASP A 63 -6.07 -12.46 8.36
N LYS A 64 -6.81 -13.01 7.40
CA LYS A 64 -7.36 -12.27 6.26
C LYS A 64 -8.26 -11.11 6.69
N ALA A 65 -9.06 -11.30 7.73
CA ALA A 65 -9.97 -10.26 8.23
C ALA A 65 -9.16 -9.12 8.85
N MET A 66 -8.06 -9.44 9.52
CA MET A 66 -7.13 -8.45 10.03
C MET A 66 -6.43 -7.70 8.91
N PHE A 67 -6.01 -8.38 7.84
CA PHE A 67 -5.41 -7.71 6.69
C PHE A 67 -6.41 -6.76 6.01
N LEU A 68 -7.65 -7.21 5.81
CA LEU A 68 -8.74 -6.39 5.27
C LEU A 68 -8.93 -5.14 6.12
N SER A 69 -9.04 -5.30 7.44
CA SER A 69 -9.18 -4.18 8.37
C SER A 69 -8.00 -3.21 8.33
N VAL A 70 -6.77 -3.69 8.13
CA VAL A 70 -5.60 -2.82 7.96
C VAL A 70 -5.72 -2.02 6.67
N VAL A 71 -6.06 -2.65 5.55
CA VAL A 71 -6.22 -1.98 4.25
C VAL A 71 -7.33 -0.92 4.31
N GLU A 72 -8.47 -1.25 4.93
CA GLU A 72 -9.55 -0.28 5.20
C GLU A 72 -9.03 0.92 5.99
N GLN A 73 -8.31 0.70 7.09
CA GLN A 73 -7.74 1.79 7.90
C GLN A 73 -6.77 2.67 7.08
N LEU A 74 -5.96 2.09 6.18
CA LEU A 74 -5.06 2.84 5.31
C LEU A 74 -5.83 3.73 4.32
N ILE A 75 -6.87 3.17 3.70
CA ILE A 75 -7.73 3.88 2.74
C ILE A 75 -8.46 5.03 3.44
N GLU A 76 -9.07 4.77 4.59
CA GLU A 76 -9.75 5.76 5.41
C GLU A 76 -8.82 6.88 5.89
N SER A 77 -7.55 6.55 6.13
CA SER A 77 -6.52 7.52 6.53
C SER A 77 -5.91 8.27 5.34
N GLN A 78 -6.42 8.06 4.12
CA GLN A 78 -5.94 8.68 2.88
C GLN A 78 -4.45 8.39 2.61
N ALA A 79 -3.97 7.20 2.96
CA ALA A 79 -2.64 6.76 2.54
C ALA A 79 -2.55 6.74 1.00
N SER A 80 -1.35 6.91 0.46
CA SER A 80 -1.07 6.93 -0.98
C SER A 80 -1.10 5.54 -1.60
N GLY A 81 -0.80 4.52 -0.83
CA GLY A 81 -0.70 3.13 -1.26
C GLY A 81 0.00 2.27 -0.23
N LEU A 82 0.06 0.97 -0.50
CA LEU A 82 0.68 -0.04 0.34
C LEU A 82 1.70 -0.84 -0.47
N CYS A 83 2.97 -0.77 -0.06
CA CYS A 83 4.05 -1.64 -0.53
C CYS A 83 4.24 -2.78 0.46
N ILE A 84 4.11 -4.03 -0.01
CA ILE A 84 4.32 -5.24 0.80
C ILE A 84 5.45 -6.07 0.21
N GLU A 85 6.37 -6.49 1.08
CA GLU A 85 7.44 -7.43 0.72
C GLU A 85 6.85 -8.81 0.39
N ILE A 86 7.18 -9.35 -0.80
CA ILE A 86 6.87 -10.74 -1.15
C ILE A 86 8.16 -11.54 -1.32
N GLY A 87 8.25 -12.66 -0.60
CA GLY A 87 9.36 -13.59 -0.77
C GLY A 87 9.54 -14.57 0.37
N THR A 88 9.09 -14.21 1.58
CA THR A 88 9.36 -15.06 2.76
C THR A 88 8.09 -15.70 3.35
N TYR A 89 6.93 -15.04 3.31
CA TYR A 89 5.74 -15.53 4.06
C TYR A 89 4.36 -15.29 3.42
N THR A 90 4.26 -14.54 2.32
CA THR A 90 2.99 -14.21 1.66
C THR A 90 3.04 -14.66 0.21
N THR A 91 2.38 -15.77 -0.12
CA THR A 91 2.40 -16.35 -1.47
C THR A 91 1.30 -15.78 -2.38
N PHE A 92 0.26 -15.18 -1.81
CA PHE A 92 -0.90 -14.67 -2.54
C PHE A 92 -1.65 -13.60 -1.73
N LEU A 93 -2.08 -12.53 -2.38
CA LEU A 93 -2.98 -11.53 -1.78
C LEU A 93 -4.42 -12.04 -1.85
N PRO A 94 -5.20 -12.10 -0.75
CA PRO A 94 -6.60 -12.51 -0.82
C PRO A 94 -7.39 -11.67 -1.83
N GLU A 95 -8.28 -12.32 -2.61
CA GLU A 95 -9.06 -11.67 -3.67
C GLU A 95 -9.87 -10.48 -3.16
N GLU A 96 -10.48 -10.61 -1.98
CA GLU A 96 -11.23 -9.55 -1.29
C GLU A 96 -10.41 -8.26 -1.09
N ILE A 97 -9.09 -8.39 -0.85
CA ILE A 97 -8.17 -7.26 -0.71
C ILE A 97 -7.91 -6.60 -2.07
N ILE A 98 -7.76 -7.41 -3.12
CA ILE A 98 -7.54 -6.94 -4.49
C ILE A 98 -8.78 -6.16 -4.97
N GLU A 99 -9.97 -6.72 -4.73
CA GLU A 99 -11.26 -6.10 -5.06
C GLU A 99 -11.41 -4.76 -4.34
N LEU A 100 -11.27 -4.74 -3.01
CA LEU A 100 -11.33 -3.52 -2.21
C LEU A 100 -10.36 -2.45 -2.72
N ALA A 101 -9.10 -2.83 -2.96
CA ALA A 101 -8.08 -1.91 -3.43
C ALA A 101 -8.37 -1.36 -4.84
N ASN A 102 -8.94 -2.17 -5.73
CA ASN A 102 -9.38 -1.72 -7.04
C ASN A 102 -10.57 -0.75 -6.95
N GLU A 103 -11.59 -1.09 -6.18
CA GLU A 103 -12.77 -0.26 -5.96
C GLU A 103 -12.40 1.12 -5.38
N GLN A 104 -11.49 1.14 -4.41
CA GLN A 104 -11.05 2.36 -3.73
C GLN A 104 -9.89 3.07 -4.43
N GLN A 105 -9.45 2.56 -5.59
CA GLN A 105 -8.30 3.08 -6.33
C GLN A 105 -7.09 3.27 -5.40
N PHE A 106 -6.81 2.25 -4.60
CA PHE A 106 -5.74 2.25 -3.60
C PHE A 106 -4.61 1.32 -4.08
N PRO A 107 -3.47 1.87 -4.53
CA PRO A 107 -2.39 1.06 -5.08
C PRO A 107 -1.84 0.08 -4.05
N ILE A 108 -1.83 -1.21 -4.40
CA ILE A 108 -1.07 -2.25 -3.70
C ILE A 108 0.08 -2.69 -4.59
N ILE A 109 1.28 -2.63 -4.02
CA ILE A 109 2.55 -2.78 -4.70
C ILE A 109 3.32 -3.92 -4.03
N LEU A 110 3.87 -4.81 -4.83
CA LEU A 110 4.74 -5.88 -4.37
C LEU A 110 6.19 -5.57 -4.72
N PHE A 111 7.08 -5.77 -3.76
CA PHE A 111 8.53 -5.59 -3.92
C PHE A 111 9.32 -6.72 -3.27
#